data_AF-A0AAE0K1R9-F1
#
_entry.id   AF-A0AAE0K1R9-F1
#
_cell.length_a   1.000
_cell.length_b   1.000
_cell.length_c   1.000
_cell.angle_alpha   90.00
_cell.angle_beta   90.00
_cell.angle_gamma   90.00
#
_symmetry.space_group_name_H-M   'P 1'
#
loop_
_entity.id
_entity.type
_entity.pdbx_description
1 polymer ?
#
loop_
_entity_poly.entity_id
_entity_poly.type
_entity_poly.pdbx_seq_one_letter_code
_entity_poly.pdbx_strand_id
1 'polypeptide(L)'
;MTTHNRLMDEYPPSLTSILEKVLANDPRFDVSYHDILTIFASDARVLAATGEDVSLDNETAQGQYLRLQQMQAVRRRALAAATLHLQPEDYTIVTGEHIYPEKIMSLIQPKPVLETYKLWGYATEEAMRNTTKGDSLGFVSQFLSRTGISLEQLVELIRPPHGELYFGKRLVITDPDGRVPPLTAELSDLRLWELYPAAERKSDHQPLAEGLCRQLQSFIRLHKKCGLPVWELDLAIRCLARDRVKSFRGDVISPELVSDLADVARLSQLTGKSVFDILPLWRDIGSYNDIGVREGSIYHKLFLRPSAIAMMGGDHDIFTYAKDGEYLTEPSPFHRHMMLFSVNFRLTANDADSLFEAAKISQSDDMTLGRISSLYRHNLLREMLGIPPGDLAAVLQCLLRTGDIFATPGKTLKMVKAWRELSENDWSVSDILNAINPSTGGNITLSRDEIRSFARSANGVFSSPGSSAPITLDDLVDMASYRKLRDSSARTETSLADLLDSLSTQPPTQMDSLVTSLSAATRWAKDLLKEVLLCKYPNMLAEQISKRLLRLDELVSLEQIIDTVRRIGPKVSVSLLFEMATPEVPLP
;
A
#
# COMPACT_ATOMS: atom_id res chain seq x y z
N MET A 1 6.93 -34.60 -21.40
CA MET A 1 7.62 -33.47 -20.74
C MET A 1 6.89 -32.13 -20.96
N THR A 2 5.57 -32.12 -21.10
CA THR A 2 4.79 -30.91 -21.47
C THR A 2 3.63 -30.60 -20.53
N THR A 3 3.55 -31.28 -19.38
CA THR A 3 2.38 -31.20 -18.47
C THR A 3 2.60 -30.35 -17.21
N HIS A 4 3.81 -29.84 -16.95
CA HIS A 4 4.15 -29.25 -15.64
C HIS A 4 3.86 -27.76 -15.44
N ASN A 5 3.50 -27.01 -16.50
CA ASN A 5 3.12 -25.60 -16.34
C ASN A 5 1.64 -25.38 -15.93
N ARG A 6 0.85 -26.44 -15.74
CA ARG A 6 -0.59 -26.33 -15.45
C ARG A 6 -0.94 -25.90 -14.01
N LEU A 7 -0.03 -25.99 -13.06
CA LEU A 7 -0.32 -25.75 -11.62
C LEU A 7 -0.64 -24.28 -11.26
N MET A 8 -0.40 -23.34 -12.17
CA MET A 8 -0.78 -21.93 -11.98
C MET A 8 -2.17 -21.60 -12.57
N ASP A 9 -2.75 -22.46 -13.40
CA ASP A 9 -3.96 -22.19 -14.19
C ASP A 9 -5.15 -23.11 -13.82
N GLU A 10 -5.09 -23.85 -12.70
CA GLU A 10 -6.14 -24.83 -12.34
C GLU A 10 -7.48 -24.22 -11.92
N TYR A 11 -7.58 -22.90 -11.82
CA TYR A 11 -8.84 -22.22 -11.52
C TYR A 11 -9.44 -21.61 -12.79
N PRO A 12 -10.73 -21.86 -13.09
CA PRO A 12 -11.41 -21.14 -14.16
C PRO A 12 -11.28 -19.62 -13.91
N PRO A 13 -11.14 -18.80 -14.96
CA PRO A 13 -11.04 -17.37 -14.80
C PRO A 13 -12.26 -16.84 -14.04
N SER A 14 -12.01 -16.15 -12.92
CA SER A 14 -13.04 -15.44 -12.18
C SER A 14 -13.77 -14.44 -13.09
N LEU A 15 -15.02 -14.10 -12.75
CA LEU A 15 -15.75 -13.02 -13.42
C LEU A 15 -14.92 -11.73 -13.43
N THR A 16 -14.23 -11.46 -12.33
CA THR A 16 -13.27 -10.36 -12.19
C THR A 16 -12.20 -10.39 -13.28
N SER A 17 -11.53 -11.52 -13.51
CA SER A 17 -10.46 -11.60 -14.52
C SER A 17 -10.96 -11.47 -15.97
N ILE A 18 -12.19 -11.91 -16.24
CA ILE A 18 -12.82 -11.74 -17.55
C ILE A 18 -13.12 -10.26 -17.77
N LEU A 19 -13.68 -9.60 -16.77
CA LEU A 19 -14.06 -8.19 -16.85
C LEU A 19 -12.87 -7.23 -16.83
N GLU A 20 -11.80 -7.55 -16.09
CA GLU A 20 -10.51 -6.84 -16.19
C GLU A 20 -9.99 -6.85 -17.63
N LYS A 21 -10.05 -8.00 -18.30
CA LYS A 21 -9.66 -8.10 -19.72
C LYS A 21 -10.59 -7.31 -20.63
N VAL A 22 -11.89 -7.24 -20.33
CA VAL A 22 -12.84 -6.46 -21.14
C VAL A 22 -12.57 -4.96 -20.98
N LEU A 23 -12.38 -4.48 -19.75
CA LEU A 23 -12.09 -3.07 -19.45
C LEU A 23 -10.73 -2.64 -20.00
N ALA A 24 -9.70 -3.48 -19.88
CA ALA A 24 -8.36 -3.16 -20.36
C ALA A 24 -8.25 -3.10 -21.89
N ASN A 25 -9.11 -3.82 -22.62
CA ASN A 25 -9.04 -3.94 -24.08
C ASN A 25 -10.00 -3.03 -24.84
N ASP A 26 -10.92 -2.34 -24.16
CA ASP A 26 -11.86 -1.43 -24.80
C ASP A 26 -11.45 0.03 -24.52
N PRO A 27 -10.82 0.72 -25.50
CA PRO A 27 -10.28 2.08 -25.32
C PRO A 27 -11.36 3.14 -25.05
N ARG A 28 -12.65 2.75 -25.05
CA ARG A 28 -13.76 3.63 -24.66
C ARG A 28 -13.94 3.70 -23.15
N PHE A 29 -13.37 2.77 -22.39
CA PHE A 29 -13.38 2.80 -20.93
C PHE A 29 -12.12 3.50 -20.40
N ASP A 30 -12.28 4.76 -20.01
CA ASP A 30 -11.23 5.56 -19.38
C ASP A 30 -11.19 5.33 -17.84
N VAL A 31 -11.61 4.15 -17.39
CA VAL A 31 -11.76 3.80 -15.97
C VAL A 31 -11.11 2.44 -15.75
N SER A 32 -10.11 2.39 -14.88
CA SER A 32 -9.42 1.15 -14.55
C SER A 32 -10.25 0.29 -13.60
N TYR A 33 -9.96 -1.01 -13.53
CA TYR A 33 -10.58 -1.88 -12.51
C TYR A 33 -10.28 -1.40 -11.08
N HIS A 34 -9.10 -0.82 -10.84
CA HIS A 34 -8.74 -0.20 -9.57
C HIS A 34 -9.65 0.97 -9.21
N ASP A 35 -10.01 1.79 -10.19
CA ASP A 35 -10.95 2.91 -10.00
C ASP A 35 -12.33 2.38 -9.66
N ILE A 36 -12.79 1.31 -10.31
CA ILE A 36 -14.07 0.67 -9.98
C ILE A 36 -14.07 0.19 -8.53
N LEU A 37 -13.04 -0.56 -8.11
CA LEU A 37 -12.92 -1.02 -6.72
C LEU A 37 -12.87 0.11 -5.71
N THR A 38 -12.30 1.27 -6.06
CA THR A 38 -12.17 2.40 -5.15
C THR A 38 -13.45 3.23 -5.09
N ILE A 39 -14.02 3.58 -6.25
CA ILE A 39 -15.17 4.49 -6.42
C ILE A 39 -16.48 3.79 -6.04
N PHE A 40 -16.67 2.54 -6.46
CA PHE A 40 -17.91 1.78 -6.22
C PHE A 40 -17.84 0.91 -4.95
N ALA A 41 -16.82 1.07 -4.13
CA ALA A 41 -16.78 0.39 -2.84
C ALA A 41 -17.98 0.77 -1.95
N SER A 42 -18.57 -0.23 -1.31
CA SER A 42 -19.65 -0.02 -0.35
C SER A 42 -19.57 -1.00 0.82
N ASP A 43 -19.43 -0.45 2.03
CA ASP A 43 -19.46 -1.25 3.26
C ASP A 43 -20.80 -1.95 3.44
N ALA A 44 -21.91 -1.32 3.02
CA ALA A 44 -23.24 -1.91 3.08
C ALA A 44 -23.37 -3.15 2.18
N ARG A 45 -22.70 -3.15 1.02
CA ARG A 45 -22.67 -4.33 0.14
C ARG A 45 -21.82 -5.46 0.67
N VAL A 46 -20.66 -5.14 1.26
CA VAL A 46 -19.81 -6.17 1.88
C VAL A 46 -20.57 -6.86 3.02
N LEU A 47 -21.32 -6.11 3.84
CA LEU A 47 -22.20 -6.67 4.88
C LEU A 47 -23.35 -7.49 4.28
N ALA A 48 -24.05 -6.98 3.27
CA ALA A 48 -25.13 -7.73 2.63
C ALA A 48 -24.64 -9.06 2.02
N ALA A 49 -23.40 -9.10 1.50
CA ALA A 49 -22.80 -10.30 0.94
C ALA A 49 -22.52 -11.38 2.00
N THR A 50 -22.32 -11.03 3.28
CA THR A 50 -22.15 -12.02 4.36
C THR A 50 -23.46 -12.61 4.85
N GLY A 51 -24.61 -12.16 4.33
CA GLY A 51 -25.94 -12.61 4.74
C GLY A 51 -26.37 -12.11 6.13
N GLU A 52 -25.64 -11.16 6.72
CA GLU A 52 -26.04 -10.53 7.98
C GLU A 52 -27.09 -9.44 7.73
N ASP A 53 -28.14 -9.41 8.57
CA ASP A 53 -29.20 -8.41 8.47
C ASP A 53 -28.71 -7.04 8.98
N VAL A 54 -28.93 -5.98 8.19
CA VAL A 54 -28.25 -4.67 8.26
C VAL A 54 -28.81 -3.76 9.37
N SER A 55 -29.40 -4.32 10.43
CA SER A 55 -29.88 -3.53 11.56
C SER A 55 -28.72 -3.16 12.50
N LEU A 56 -27.97 -2.12 12.13
CA LEU A 56 -26.99 -1.48 13.01
C LEU A 56 -27.66 -0.83 14.23
N ASP A 57 -28.97 -0.58 14.20
CA ASP A 57 -29.69 0.22 15.18
C ASP A 57 -29.79 -0.42 16.58
N ASN A 58 -29.53 -1.73 16.71
CA ASN A 58 -29.58 -2.47 17.97
C ASN A 58 -28.20 -2.86 18.56
N GLU A 59 -27.10 -2.53 17.88
CA GLU A 59 -25.75 -2.84 18.37
C GLU A 59 -25.16 -1.74 19.25
N THR A 60 -24.36 -2.14 20.23
CA THR A 60 -23.51 -1.20 20.98
C THR A 60 -22.59 -0.45 20.01
N ALA A 61 -22.27 0.81 20.30
CA ALA A 61 -21.34 1.62 19.50
C ALA A 61 -19.99 0.92 19.25
N GLN A 62 -19.54 0.10 20.21
CA GLN A 62 -18.32 -0.69 20.08
C GLN A 62 -18.45 -1.87 19.08
N GLY A 63 -19.62 -2.52 19.02
CA GLY A 63 -19.91 -3.56 18.03
C GLY A 63 -19.92 -2.99 16.61
N GLN A 64 -20.62 -1.85 16.42
CA GLN A 64 -20.65 -1.14 15.15
C GLN A 64 -19.24 -0.74 14.69
N TYR A 65 -18.43 -0.20 15.60
CA TYR A 65 -17.04 0.18 15.31
C TYR A 65 -16.19 -1.02 14.85
N LEU A 66 -16.30 -2.16 15.55
CA LEU A 66 -15.55 -3.36 15.19
C LEU A 66 -15.97 -3.92 13.81
N ARG A 67 -17.27 -3.91 13.50
CA ARG A 67 -17.76 -4.29 12.17
C ARG A 67 -17.23 -3.38 11.07
N LEU A 68 -17.26 -2.06 11.29
CA LEU A 68 -16.69 -1.11 10.33
C LEU A 68 -15.20 -1.39 10.07
N GLN A 69 -14.42 -1.67 11.11
CA GLN A 69 -13.02 -2.06 10.94
C GLN A 69 -12.85 -3.34 10.11
N GLN A 70 -13.72 -4.34 10.31
CA GLN A 70 -13.69 -5.57 9.52
C GLN A 70 -14.04 -5.31 8.05
N MET A 71 -15.06 -4.49 7.76
CA MET A 71 -15.42 -4.13 6.38
C MET A 71 -14.30 -3.35 5.69
N GLN A 72 -13.68 -2.42 6.41
CA GLN A 72 -12.51 -1.69 5.92
C GLN A 72 -11.33 -2.63 5.65
N ALA A 73 -11.12 -3.65 6.49
CA ALA A 73 -10.10 -4.67 6.26
C ALA A 73 -10.39 -5.48 4.99
N VAL A 74 -11.63 -5.92 4.77
CA VAL A 74 -12.04 -6.62 3.52
C VAL A 74 -11.72 -5.76 2.31
N ARG A 75 -12.15 -4.49 2.32
CA ARG A 75 -11.89 -3.55 1.22
C ARG A 75 -10.40 -3.32 0.99
N ARG A 76 -9.63 -3.15 2.07
CA ARG A 76 -8.18 -2.96 1.99
C ARG A 76 -7.50 -4.19 1.38
N ARG A 77 -7.87 -5.40 1.79
CA ARG A 77 -7.33 -6.66 1.27
C ARG A 77 -7.69 -6.85 -0.21
N ALA A 78 -8.94 -6.58 -0.59
CA ALA A 78 -9.38 -6.66 -1.99
C ALA A 78 -8.66 -5.64 -2.89
N LEU A 79 -8.52 -4.39 -2.42
CA LEU A 79 -7.79 -3.36 -3.14
C LEU A 79 -6.30 -3.70 -3.28
N ALA A 80 -5.71 -4.27 -2.24
CA ALA A 80 -4.32 -4.74 -2.27
C ALA A 80 -4.14 -5.88 -3.28
N ALA A 81 -5.06 -6.85 -3.28
CA ALA A 81 -5.07 -7.96 -4.23
C ALA A 81 -5.10 -7.43 -5.67
N ALA A 82 -6.05 -6.56 -5.99
CA ALA A 82 -6.18 -5.99 -7.34
C ALA A 82 -4.97 -5.14 -7.75
N THR A 83 -4.43 -4.34 -6.83
CA THR A 83 -3.24 -3.51 -7.07
C THR A 83 -2.02 -4.37 -7.45
N LEU A 84 -1.92 -5.57 -6.87
CA LEU A 84 -0.83 -6.52 -7.10
C LEU A 84 -1.20 -7.62 -8.10
N HIS A 85 -2.33 -7.45 -8.81
CA HIS A 85 -2.88 -8.40 -9.78
C HIS A 85 -3.09 -9.83 -9.24
N LEU A 86 -3.40 -9.94 -7.95
CA LEU A 86 -3.75 -11.18 -7.28
C LEU A 86 -5.26 -11.42 -7.39
N GLN A 87 -5.65 -12.60 -7.88
CA GLN A 87 -7.02 -13.09 -7.75
C GLN A 87 -7.31 -13.47 -6.29
N PRO A 88 -8.57 -13.60 -5.85
CA PRO A 88 -8.91 -13.99 -4.48
C PRO A 88 -8.22 -15.28 -4.01
N GLU A 89 -8.06 -16.25 -4.91
CA GLU A 89 -7.36 -17.52 -4.64
C GLU A 89 -5.86 -17.30 -4.49
N ASP A 90 -5.25 -16.53 -5.40
CA ASP A 90 -3.84 -16.17 -5.32
C ASP A 90 -3.56 -15.42 -4.01
N TYR A 91 -4.43 -14.48 -3.63
CA TYR A 91 -4.32 -13.75 -2.37
C TYR A 91 -4.34 -14.69 -1.18
N THR A 92 -5.28 -15.64 -1.16
CA THR A 92 -5.41 -16.64 -0.09
C THR A 92 -4.17 -17.54 0.00
N ILE A 93 -3.64 -17.96 -1.14
CA ILE A 93 -2.43 -18.79 -1.21
C ILE A 93 -1.20 -18.00 -0.75
N VAL A 94 -1.02 -16.77 -1.24
CA VAL A 94 0.13 -15.93 -0.94
C VAL A 94 0.15 -15.55 0.54
N THR A 95 -0.98 -15.16 1.11
CA THR A 95 -1.07 -14.65 2.49
C THR A 95 -1.38 -15.71 3.52
N GLY A 96 -1.92 -16.85 3.10
CA GLY A 96 -2.48 -17.85 4.00
C GLY A 96 -3.85 -17.49 4.59
N GLU A 97 -4.42 -16.34 4.24
CA GLU A 97 -5.70 -15.85 4.73
C GLU A 97 -6.60 -15.37 3.59
N HIS A 98 -7.91 -15.48 3.76
CA HIS A 98 -8.86 -14.96 2.79
C HIS A 98 -8.91 -13.42 2.79
N ILE A 99 -9.44 -12.85 1.71
CA ILE A 99 -9.78 -11.41 1.63
C ILE A 99 -10.73 -11.02 2.77
N TYR A 100 -11.63 -11.92 3.13
CA TYR A 100 -12.48 -11.81 4.30
C TYR A 100 -11.72 -12.26 5.56
N PRO A 101 -11.57 -11.41 6.59
CA PRO A 101 -10.92 -11.79 7.84
C PRO A 101 -11.61 -13.00 8.51
N GLU A 102 -10.85 -13.79 9.25
CA GLU A 102 -11.30 -15.04 9.91
C GLU A 102 -12.62 -14.89 10.68
N LYS A 103 -12.82 -13.75 11.36
CA LYS A 103 -14.05 -13.44 12.10
C LYS A 103 -15.32 -13.41 11.24
N ILE A 104 -15.19 -12.99 9.97
CA ILE A 104 -16.28 -13.05 9.00
C ILE A 104 -16.36 -14.46 8.41
N MET A 105 -15.20 -15.07 8.13
CA MET A 105 -15.13 -16.41 7.54
C MET A 105 -15.81 -17.49 8.38
N SER A 106 -15.76 -17.38 9.71
CA SER A 106 -16.46 -18.31 10.61
C SER A 106 -17.98 -18.36 10.37
N LEU A 107 -18.55 -17.34 9.73
CA LEU A 107 -19.98 -17.29 9.39
C LEU A 107 -20.31 -18.02 8.08
N ILE A 108 -19.33 -18.20 7.19
CA ILE A 108 -19.58 -18.55 5.77
C ILE A 108 -19.06 -19.95 5.40
N GLN A 109 -18.30 -20.62 6.29
CA GLN A 109 -17.71 -21.95 6.06
C GLN A 109 -16.86 -22.02 4.76
N PRO A 110 -15.68 -21.36 4.72
CA PRO A 110 -14.87 -21.34 3.51
C PRO A 110 -14.41 -22.68 3.00
N LYS A 111 -14.12 -22.68 1.70
CA LYS A 111 -13.20 -23.63 1.09
C LYS A 111 -11.83 -23.57 1.78
N PRO A 112 -11.29 -24.72 2.24
CA PRO A 112 -10.01 -24.76 2.95
C PRO A 112 -8.84 -24.32 2.06
N VAL A 113 -7.84 -23.69 2.67
CA VAL A 113 -6.57 -23.38 2.01
C VAL A 113 -5.88 -24.69 1.63
N LEU A 114 -5.41 -24.78 0.38
CA LEU A 114 -4.68 -25.94 -0.10
C LEU A 114 -3.39 -26.15 0.70
N GLU A 115 -3.12 -27.40 1.06
CA GLU A 115 -1.87 -27.79 1.73
C GLU A 115 -0.64 -27.52 0.84
N THR A 116 0.49 -27.19 1.46
CA THR A 116 1.72 -26.76 0.79
C THR A 116 2.16 -27.73 -0.31
N TYR A 117 2.17 -29.04 -0.02
CA TYR A 117 2.63 -30.04 -0.98
C TYR A 117 1.71 -30.15 -2.22
N LYS A 118 0.40 -29.92 -2.07
CA LYS A 118 -0.55 -29.89 -3.20
C LYS A 118 -0.31 -28.68 -4.09
N LEU A 119 -0.03 -27.52 -3.49
CA LEU A 119 0.33 -26.30 -4.22
C LEU A 119 1.59 -26.47 -5.09
N TRP A 120 2.49 -27.35 -4.68
CA TRP A 120 3.68 -27.73 -5.44
C TRP A 120 3.45 -28.89 -6.43
N GLY A 121 2.24 -29.49 -6.45
CA GLY A 121 1.89 -30.62 -7.30
C GLY A 121 2.50 -31.95 -6.84
N TYR A 122 2.63 -32.15 -5.53
CA TYR A 122 3.02 -33.41 -4.91
C TYR A 122 1.80 -34.12 -4.29
N ALA A 123 1.89 -35.44 -4.12
CA ALA A 123 0.84 -36.24 -3.49
C ALA A 123 0.89 -36.24 -1.96
N THR A 124 2.08 -36.07 -1.36
CA THR A 124 2.28 -35.97 0.09
C THR A 124 3.43 -35.02 0.43
N GLU A 125 3.50 -34.59 1.69
CA GLU A 125 4.60 -33.75 2.19
C GLU A 125 5.94 -34.50 2.13
N GLU A 126 5.97 -35.80 2.44
CA GLU A 126 7.20 -36.60 2.38
C GLU A 126 7.75 -36.68 0.96
N ALA A 127 6.87 -36.78 -0.05
CA ALA A 127 7.29 -36.77 -1.46
C ALA A 127 7.91 -35.43 -1.86
N MET A 128 7.33 -34.31 -1.41
CA MET A 128 7.84 -32.97 -1.69
C MET A 128 9.24 -32.75 -1.07
N ARG A 129 9.50 -33.32 0.11
CA ARG A 129 10.72 -33.06 0.91
C ARG A 129 11.80 -34.14 0.80
N ASN A 130 11.58 -35.19 0.01
CA ASN A 130 12.49 -36.34 -0.06
C ASN A 130 13.83 -35.99 -0.74
N THR A 131 14.94 -36.01 -0.02
CA THR A 131 16.26 -35.65 -0.61
C THR A 131 16.94 -36.76 -1.40
N THR A 132 16.41 -37.99 -1.33
CA THR A 132 17.01 -39.18 -1.96
C THR A 132 16.43 -39.50 -3.33
N LYS A 133 15.16 -39.16 -3.57
CA LYS A 133 14.47 -39.40 -4.85
C LYS A 133 14.55 -38.15 -5.73
N GLY A 134 14.95 -38.33 -6.99
CA GLY A 134 15.17 -37.28 -8.00
C GLY A 134 13.96 -36.43 -8.39
N ASP A 135 12.84 -36.53 -7.68
CA ASP A 135 11.57 -35.91 -7.99
C ASP A 135 11.11 -34.87 -6.95
N SER A 136 11.84 -34.68 -5.85
CA SER A 136 11.46 -33.74 -4.78
C SER A 136 11.79 -32.28 -5.08
N LEU A 137 11.19 -31.37 -4.30
CA LEU A 137 11.35 -29.93 -4.46
C LEU A 137 12.78 -29.44 -4.16
N GLY A 138 13.55 -30.22 -3.38
CA GLY A 138 14.95 -29.92 -3.07
C GLY A 138 15.90 -30.07 -4.25
N PHE A 139 15.47 -30.63 -5.38
CA PHE A 139 16.28 -30.68 -6.60
C PHE A 139 16.12 -29.38 -7.38
N VAL A 140 17.22 -28.71 -7.73
CA VAL A 140 17.15 -27.42 -8.45
C VAL A 140 16.39 -27.56 -9.76
N SER A 141 16.60 -28.64 -10.52
CA SER A 141 15.85 -28.93 -11.75
C SER A 141 14.33 -29.01 -11.53
N GLN A 142 13.89 -29.69 -10.46
CA GLN A 142 12.47 -29.80 -10.11
C GLN A 142 11.92 -28.45 -9.67
N PHE A 143 12.65 -27.72 -8.83
CA PHE A 143 12.29 -26.40 -8.37
C PHE A 143 12.09 -25.43 -9.55
N LEU A 144 13.07 -25.31 -10.45
CA LEU A 144 12.97 -24.43 -11.62
C LEU A 144 11.81 -24.83 -12.54
N SER A 145 11.61 -26.13 -12.77
CA SER A 145 10.53 -26.60 -13.66
C SER A 145 9.12 -26.30 -13.12
N ARG A 146 8.93 -26.35 -11.80
CA ARG A 146 7.62 -26.10 -11.17
C ARG A 146 7.36 -24.62 -10.91
N THR A 147 8.41 -23.86 -10.62
CA THR A 147 8.31 -22.43 -10.35
C THR A 147 8.29 -21.60 -11.62
N GLY A 148 8.93 -22.06 -12.69
CA GLY A 148 9.11 -21.30 -13.93
C GLY A 148 10.00 -20.06 -13.76
N ILE A 149 10.78 -19.95 -12.67
CA ILE A 149 11.83 -18.94 -12.56
C ILE A 149 13.11 -19.46 -13.22
N SER A 150 13.98 -18.57 -13.67
CA SER A 150 15.27 -18.94 -14.25
C SER A 150 16.30 -19.30 -13.18
N LEU A 151 17.39 -19.96 -13.59
CA LEU A 151 18.51 -20.23 -12.68
C LEU A 151 19.12 -18.93 -12.17
N GLU A 152 19.24 -17.91 -13.03
CA GLU A 152 19.73 -16.58 -12.66
C GLU A 152 18.86 -15.95 -11.58
N GLN A 153 17.54 -16.02 -11.71
CA GLN A 153 16.60 -15.53 -10.70
C GLN A 153 16.70 -16.29 -9.38
N LEU A 154 16.92 -17.62 -9.42
CA LEU A 154 17.17 -18.41 -8.20
C LEU A 154 18.50 -18.00 -7.55
N VAL A 155 19.54 -17.76 -8.35
CA VAL A 155 20.82 -17.25 -7.84
C VAL A 155 20.67 -15.85 -7.27
N GLU A 156 19.86 -14.98 -7.86
CA GLU A 156 19.52 -13.66 -7.30
C GLU A 156 18.79 -13.78 -5.96
N LEU A 157 17.90 -14.77 -5.80
CA LEU A 157 17.20 -15.01 -4.53
C LEU A 157 18.15 -15.47 -3.41
N ILE A 158 19.14 -16.30 -3.76
CA ILE A 158 20.11 -16.88 -2.83
C ILE A 158 21.26 -15.91 -2.54
N ARG A 159 21.73 -15.19 -3.56
CA ARG A 159 22.83 -14.24 -3.50
C ARG A 159 22.45 -12.97 -4.27
N PRO A 160 21.65 -12.11 -3.65
CA PRO A 160 21.14 -10.91 -4.31
C PRO A 160 22.25 -9.95 -4.74
N PRO A 161 22.04 -9.18 -5.81
CA PRO A 161 22.99 -8.16 -6.24
C PRO A 161 23.15 -7.02 -5.22
N HIS A 162 22.19 -6.81 -4.32
CA HIS A 162 22.16 -5.68 -3.39
C HIS A 162 22.31 -6.09 -1.91
N GLY A 163 23.04 -7.18 -1.66
CA GLY A 163 23.40 -7.64 -0.32
C GLY A 163 22.48 -8.74 0.20
N GLU A 164 22.41 -8.87 1.51
CA GLU A 164 21.67 -9.97 2.14
C GLU A 164 20.18 -9.62 2.21
N LEU A 165 19.35 -10.40 1.53
CA LEU A 165 17.90 -10.23 1.54
C LEU A 165 17.22 -11.35 2.35
N TYR A 166 15.89 -11.43 2.35
CA TYR A 166 15.16 -12.30 3.27
C TYR A 166 15.41 -13.80 2.99
N PHE A 167 15.52 -14.21 1.72
CA PHE A 167 15.86 -15.60 1.38
C PHE A 167 17.37 -15.87 1.31
N GLY A 168 18.20 -14.86 1.08
CA GLY A 168 19.65 -15.02 0.90
C GLY A 168 20.41 -15.58 2.12
N LYS A 169 19.85 -15.51 3.33
CA LYS A 169 20.40 -16.16 4.54
C LYS A 169 19.82 -17.55 4.84
N ARG A 170 18.85 -17.98 4.04
CA ARG A 170 18.04 -19.17 4.33
C ARG A 170 18.23 -20.27 3.32
N LEU A 171 18.68 -19.95 2.11
CA LEU A 171 18.81 -20.89 1.02
C LEU A 171 20.27 -21.04 0.62
N VAL A 172 20.64 -22.24 0.20
CA VAL A 172 21.95 -22.52 -0.40
C VAL A 172 21.80 -23.59 -1.48
N ILE A 173 22.59 -23.46 -2.55
CA ILE A 173 22.74 -24.51 -3.56
C ILE A 173 24.04 -25.27 -3.30
N THR A 174 23.96 -26.59 -3.20
CA THR A 174 25.12 -27.48 -3.06
C THR A 174 25.00 -28.69 -4.00
N ASP A 175 26.06 -29.48 -4.06
CA ASP A 175 26.00 -30.86 -4.57
C ASP A 175 25.28 -31.79 -3.54
N PRO A 176 25.06 -33.09 -3.86
CA PRO A 176 24.41 -34.04 -2.95
C PRO A 176 25.18 -34.29 -1.64
N ASP A 177 26.49 -34.03 -1.63
CA ASP A 177 27.37 -34.18 -0.47
C ASP A 177 27.45 -32.89 0.38
N GLY A 178 26.72 -31.84 -0.01
CA GLY A 178 26.67 -30.58 0.72
C GLY A 178 27.82 -29.61 0.41
N ARG A 179 28.58 -29.84 -0.66
CA ARG A 179 29.72 -29.01 -1.07
C ARG A 179 29.33 -27.97 -2.12
N VAL A 180 30.15 -26.92 -2.23
CA VAL A 180 30.01 -25.93 -3.30
C VAL A 180 30.18 -26.64 -4.65
N PRO A 181 29.17 -26.59 -5.54
CA PRO A 181 29.20 -27.37 -6.76
C PRO A 181 30.27 -26.83 -7.72
N PRO A 182 30.94 -27.70 -8.50
CA PRO A 182 31.81 -27.25 -9.57
C PRO A 182 31.00 -26.53 -10.66
N LEU A 183 31.62 -25.58 -11.37
CA LEU A 183 31.00 -24.84 -12.49
C LEU A 183 30.48 -25.75 -13.62
N THR A 184 30.92 -27.00 -13.68
CA THR A 184 30.54 -28.01 -14.67
C THR A 184 29.41 -28.94 -14.20
N ALA A 185 28.83 -28.71 -13.02
CA ALA A 185 27.78 -29.58 -12.49
C ALA A 185 26.50 -29.52 -13.34
N GLU A 186 25.85 -30.66 -13.54
CA GLU A 186 24.53 -30.71 -14.17
C GLU A 186 23.44 -30.24 -13.20
N LEU A 187 22.39 -29.59 -13.72
CA LEU A 187 21.27 -29.09 -12.91
C LEU A 187 20.55 -30.20 -12.11
N SER A 188 20.60 -31.45 -12.59
CA SER A 188 20.06 -32.64 -11.91
C SER A 188 20.81 -33.00 -10.63
N ASP A 189 22.08 -32.61 -10.51
CA ASP A 189 22.94 -32.93 -9.38
C ASP A 189 22.90 -31.84 -8.31
N LEU A 190 22.38 -30.67 -8.64
CA LEU A 190 22.26 -29.56 -7.71
C LEU A 190 21.08 -29.76 -6.75
N ARG A 191 21.31 -29.40 -5.49
CA ARG A 191 20.33 -29.44 -4.41
C ARG A 191 20.15 -28.05 -3.81
N LEU A 192 18.90 -27.70 -3.56
CA LEU A 192 18.48 -26.50 -2.84
C LEU A 192 18.19 -26.89 -1.38
N TRP A 193 18.91 -26.28 -0.46
CA TRP A 193 18.82 -26.56 0.97
C TRP A 193 18.43 -25.34 1.78
N GLU A 194 17.94 -25.59 3.00
CA GLU A 194 17.75 -24.59 4.03
C GLU A 194 18.99 -24.48 4.92
N LEU A 195 19.44 -23.26 5.21
CA LEU A 195 20.56 -22.98 6.14
C LEU A 195 20.07 -22.98 7.59
N TYR A 196 20.84 -23.60 8.49
CA TYR A 196 20.54 -23.56 9.93
C TYR A 196 20.83 -22.16 10.54
N PRO A 197 20.01 -21.69 11.48
CA PRO A 197 20.42 -20.62 12.39
C PRO A 197 21.69 -21.04 13.13
N ALA A 198 22.66 -20.12 13.26
CA ALA A 198 23.99 -20.40 13.81
C ALA A 198 24.00 -21.08 15.20
N ALA A 199 22.91 -21.00 15.96
CA ALA A 199 22.78 -21.54 17.31
C ALA A 199 22.45 -23.06 17.40
N GLU A 200 22.05 -23.74 16.31
CA GLU A 200 21.52 -25.12 16.34
C GLU A 200 22.34 -26.13 15.50
N ARG A 201 23.62 -25.85 15.20
CA ARG A 201 24.43 -26.60 14.22
C ARG A 201 24.72 -28.06 14.61
N LYS A 202 24.10 -29.01 13.89
CA LYS A 202 24.60 -30.38 13.67
C LYS A 202 25.15 -30.61 12.24
N SER A 203 24.68 -29.82 11.27
CA SER A 203 25.16 -29.70 9.89
C SER A 203 25.00 -28.23 9.45
N ASP A 204 25.66 -27.81 8.36
CA ASP A 204 25.55 -26.43 7.85
C ASP A 204 24.22 -26.16 7.13
N HIS A 205 23.51 -27.21 6.73
CA HIS A 205 22.25 -27.15 5.98
C HIS A 205 21.32 -28.35 6.28
N GLN A 206 20.04 -28.22 5.95
CA GLN A 206 18.98 -29.23 6.10
C GLN A 206 18.01 -29.23 4.91
N PRO A 207 17.23 -30.31 4.69
CA PRO A 207 16.15 -30.31 3.70
C PRO A 207 15.17 -29.16 3.95
N LEU A 208 14.59 -28.61 2.88
CA LEU A 208 13.63 -27.52 2.98
C LEU A 208 12.49 -27.86 3.95
N ALA A 209 12.29 -27.03 4.98
CA ALA A 209 11.14 -27.14 5.87
C ALA A 209 9.84 -26.77 5.13
N GLU A 210 8.71 -27.36 5.55
CA GLU A 210 7.41 -27.08 4.93
C GLU A 210 7.07 -25.59 4.95
N GLY A 211 7.31 -24.91 6.08
CA GLY A 211 7.08 -23.47 6.20
C GLY A 211 7.91 -22.64 5.21
N LEU A 212 9.17 -23.03 4.93
CA LEU A 212 9.98 -22.37 3.91
C LEU A 212 9.45 -22.67 2.50
N CYS A 213 9.01 -23.91 2.23
CA CYS A 213 8.36 -24.26 0.96
C CYS A 213 7.09 -23.43 0.73
N ARG A 214 6.29 -23.18 1.77
CA ARG A 214 5.12 -22.31 1.69
C ARG A 214 5.51 -20.86 1.38
N GLN A 215 6.50 -20.32 2.06
CA GLN A 215 6.96 -18.95 1.83
C GLN A 215 7.58 -18.74 0.45
N LEU A 216 8.35 -19.72 -0.04
CA LEU A 216 8.87 -19.73 -1.41
C LEU A 216 7.73 -19.71 -2.43
N GLN A 217 6.68 -20.49 -2.18
CA GLN A 217 5.51 -20.53 -3.04
C GLN A 217 4.80 -19.17 -3.06
N SER A 218 4.53 -18.59 -1.89
CA SER A 218 3.92 -17.26 -1.75
C SER A 218 4.76 -16.19 -2.45
N PHE A 219 6.08 -16.21 -2.25
CA PHE A 219 7.00 -15.27 -2.87
C PHE A 219 6.99 -15.37 -4.40
N ILE A 220 7.10 -16.57 -4.95
CA ILE A 220 7.16 -16.79 -6.40
C ILE A 220 5.84 -16.41 -7.07
N ARG A 221 4.70 -16.74 -6.44
CA ARG A 221 3.40 -16.30 -6.93
C ARG A 221 3.26 -14.79 -6.91
N LEU A 222 3.63 -14.16 -5.80
CA LEU A 222 3.60 -12.71 -5.67
C LEU A 222 4.49 -12.04 -6.72
N HIS A 223 5.74 -12.52 -6.89
CA HIS A 223 6.69 -12.06 -7.92
C HIS A 223 6.08 -12.10 -9.32
N LYS A 224 5.48 -13.23 -9.71
CA LYS A 224 4.87 -13.38 -11.04
C LYS A 224 3.68 -12.46 -11.28
N LYS A 225 2.96 -12.08 -10.21
CA LYS A 225 1.72 -11.28 -10.31
C LYS A 225 2.00 -9.78 -10.21
N CYS A 226 2.86 -9.34 -9.30
CA CYS A 226 3.17 -7.92 -9.12
C CYS A 226 4.17 -7.37 -10.13
N GLY A 227 4.90 -8.23 -10.85
CA GLY A 227 5.84 -7.82 -11.90
C GLY A 227 7.16 -7.21 -11.40
N LEU A 228 7.38 -7.15 -10.08
CA LEU A 228 8.65 -6.71 -9.50
C LEU A 228 9.74 -7.74 -9.74
N PRO A 229 11.00 -7.36 -10.05
CA PRO A 229 12.14 -8.27 -10.04
C PRO A 229 12.28 -9.06 -8.74
N VAL A 230 12.82 -10.27 -8.81
CA VAL A 230 12.99 -11.16 -7.64
C VAL A 230 13.72 -10.44 -6.50
N TRP A 231 14.86 -9.84 -6.80
CA TRP A 231 15.64 -9.13 -5.79
C TRP A 231 14.89 -7.92 -5.20
N GLU A 232 14.09 -7.22 -6.00
CA GLU A 232 13.38 -6.01 -5.56
C GLU A 232 12.19 -6.38 -4.67
N LEU A 233 11.47 -7.47 -4.98
CA LEU A 233 10.43 -7.99 -4.11
C LEU A 233 11.01 -8.52 -2.78
N ASP A 234 12.13 -9.24 -2.81
CA ASP A 234 12.75 -9.76 -1.59
C ASP A 234 13.24 -8.63 -0.68
N LEU A 235 13.76 -7.56 -1.29
CA LEU A 235 14.10 -6.32 -0.62
C LEU A 235 12.87 -5.62 -0.02
N ALA A 236 11.78 -5.50 -0.78
CA ALA A 236 10.54 -4.90 -0.30
C ALA A 236 9.96 -5.69 0.88
N ILE A 237 9.93 -7.02 0.81
CA ILE A 237 9.48 -7.88 1.91
C ILE A 237 10.35 -7.67 3.15
N ARG A 238 11.68 -7.72 3.01
CA ARG A 238 12.60 -7.46 4.13
C ARG A 238 12.37 -6.07 4.73
N CYS A 239 12.17 -5.06 3.89
CA CYS A 239 11.93 -3.68 4.31
C CYS A 239 10.63 -3.55 5.11
N LEU A 240 9.54 -4.15 4.61
CA LEU A 240 8.19 -3.99 5.15
C LEU A 240 7.82 -4.98 6.26
N ALA A 241 8.53 -6.10 6.38
CA ALA A 241 8.30 -7.10 7.43
C ALA A 241 8.64 -6.58 8.84
N ARG A 242 9.35 -5.44 8.96
CA ARG A 242 9.70 -4.78 10.25
C ARG A 242 10.29 -5.78 11.26
N ASP A 243 9.90 -5.65 12.53
CA ASP A 243 10.30 -6.52 13.65
C ASP A 243 9.73 -7.95 13.57
N ARG A 244 8.85 -8.26 12.59
CA ARG A 244 8.27 -9.62 12.44
C ARG A 244 9.32 -10.65 12.03
N VAL A 245 10.49 -10.22 11.57
CA VAL A 245 11.61 -11.08 11.16
C VAL A 245 12.50 -11.50 12.34
N LYS A 246 12.29 -10.96 13.55
CA LYS A 246 13.11 -11.32 14.73
C LYS A 246 13.04 -12.83 15.05
N SER A 247 11.97 -13.51 14.64
CA SER A 247 11.91 -14.97 14.55
C SER A 247 11.74 -15.37 13.08
N PHE A 248 12.81 -15.82 12.43
CA PHE A 248 12.83 -16.36 11.05
C PHE A 248 11.91 -17.59 10.79
N ARG A 249 10.97 -17.88 11.69
CA ARG A 249 10.07 -19.04 11.69
C ARG A 249 8.58 -18.69 11.48
N GLY A 250 8.20 -17.43 11.37
CA GLY A 250 6.81 -17.01 11.14
C GLY A 250 6.45 -16.80 9.66
N ASP A 251 5.16 -16.83 9.32
CA ASP A 251 4.64 -16.45 8.00
C ASP A 251 4.88 -14.95 7.74
N VAL A 252 5.94 -14.64 6.99
CA VAL A 252 6.35 -13.26 6.75
C VAL A 252 5.44 -12.53 5.76
N ILE A 253 4.94 -13.24 4.74
CA ILE A 253 4.04 -12.67 3.73
C ILE A 253 2.60 -12.77 4.25
N SER A 254 2.22 -11.84 5.12
CA SER A 254 0.86 -11.76 5.70
C SER A 254 -0.04 -10.79 4.92
N PRO A 255 -1.37 -10.77 5.19
CA PRO A 255 -2.28 -9.77 4.63
C PRO A 255 -1.84 -8.32 4.83
N GLU A 256 -1.26 -7.99 5.98
CA GLU A 256 -0.76 -6.63 6.23
C GLU A 256 0.47 -6.32 5.38
N LEU A 257 1.38 -7.28 5.20
CA LEU A 257 2.55 -7.07 4.35
C LEU A 257 2.13 -6.90 2.88
N VAL A 258 1.18 -7.70 2.39
CA VAL A 258 0.64 -7.56 1.03
C VAL A 258 -0.08 -6.22 0.87
N SER A 259 -0.82 -5.77 1.89
CA SER A 259 -1.43 -4.42 1.90
C SER A 259 -0.38 -3.31 1.88
N ASP A 260 0.67 -3.42 2.69
CA ASP A 260 1.77 -2.46 2.74
C ASP A 260 2.53 -2.45 1.38
N LEU A 261 2.76 -3.60 0.75
CA LEU A 261 3.36 -3.68 -0.58
C LEU A 261 2.49 -3.04 -1.67
N ALA A 262 1.17 -3.24 -1.60
CA ALA A 262 0.23 -2.57 -2.50
C ALA A 262 0.25 -1.05 -2.29
N ASP A 263 0.32 -0.58 -1.04
CA ASP A 263 0.43 0.85 -0.73
C ASP A 263 1.76 1.44 -1.28
N VAL A 264 2.86 0.69 -1.24
CA VAL A 264 4.14 1.04 -1.88
C VAL A 264 4.00 1.12 -3.41
N ALA A 265 3.39 0.13 -4.04
CA ALA A 265 3.16 0.12 -5.49
C ALA A 265 2.31 1.33 -5.93
N ARG A 266 1.28 1.68 -5.16
CA ARG A 266 0.45 2.87 -5.43
C ARG A 266 1.21 4.16 -5.21
N LEU A 267 2.06 4.23 -4.19
CA LEU A 267 2.90 5.41 -3.98
C LEU A 267 3.91 5.58 -5.13
N SER A 268 4.47 4.48 -5.63
CA SER A 268 5.33 4.46 -6.83
C SER A 268 4.59 5.00 -8.06
N GLN A 269 3.39 4.49 -8.35
CA GLN A 269 2.55 4.99 -9.45
C GLN A 269 2.19 6.46 -9.31
N LEU A 270 1.79 6.87 -8.09
CA LEU A 270 1.41 8.25 -7.80
C LEU A 270 2.60 9.19 -8.01
N THR A 271 3.78 8.84 -7.52
CA THR A 271 4.94 9.74 -7.50
C THR A 271 5.85 9.59 -8.73
N GLY A 272 5.66 8.56 -9.55
CA GLY A 272 6.53 8.21 -10.68
C GLY A 272 7.91 7.69 -10.26
N LYS A 273 8.13 7.41 -8.96
CA LYS A 273 9.41 6.91 -8.43
C LYS A 273 9.41 5.39 -8.38
N SER A 274 10.56 4.75 -8.59
CA SER A 274 10.66 3.28 -8.53
C SER A 274 10.39 2.75 -7.11
N VAL A 275 9.94 1.50 -6.98
CA VAL A 275 9.73 0.86 -5.67
C VAL A 275 11.02 0.88 -4.85
N PHE A 276 12.15 0.52 -5.46
CA PHE A 276 13.48 0.59 -4.85
C PHE A 276 13.79 1.96 -4.24
N ASP A 277 13.54 3.06 -4.96
CA ASP A 277 13.89 4.41 -4.50
C ASP A 277 12.99 4.90 -3.36
N ILE A 278 11.80 4.33 -3.19
CA ILE A 278 10.82 4.72 -2.16
C ILE A 278 10.90 3.88 -0.88
N LEU A 279 11.45 2.66 -0.94
CA LEU A 279 11.62 1.80 0.24
C LEU A 279 12.37 2.48 1.41
N PRO A 280 13.36 3.37 1.19
CA PRO A 280 14.01 4.07 2.29
C PRO A 280 13.10 4.91 3.15
N LEU A 281 11.87 5.23 2.73
CA LEU A 281 10.87 5.88 3.59
C LEU A 281 10.64 5.11 4.90
N TRP A 282 10.83 3.79 4.88
CA TRP A 282 10.56 2.91 6.01
C TRP A 282 11.81 2.19 6.55
N ARG A 283 13.00 2.43 5.99
CA ARG A 283 14.25 1.79 6.43
C ARG A 283 15.50 2.55 5.98
N ASP A 284 16.65 2.24 6.59
CA ASP A 284 17.91 2.92 6.27
C ASP A 284 18.46 2.54 4.88
N ILE A 285 19.00 3.54 4.16
CA ILE A 285 19.51 3.44 2.78
C ILE A 285 20.68 2.46 2.59
N GLY A 286 21.30 2.02 3.68
CA GLY A 286 22.44 1.10 3.70
C GLY A 286 22.21 -0.18 4.52
N SER A 287 21.02 -0.37 5.12
CA SER A 287 20.68 -1.55 5.96
C SER A 287 20.56 -2.89 5.22
N TYR A 288 20.95 -2.87 3.95
CA TYR A 288 20.86 -3.99 3.01
C TYR A 288 22.22 -4.69 2.83
N ASN A 289 23.29 -4.13 3.41
CA ASN A 289 24.66 -4.59 3.23
C ASN A 289 25.26 -5.10 4.55
N ASP A 290 25.07 -6.38 4.86
CA ASP A 290 25.87 -7.09 5.88
C ASP A 290 27.07 -7.83 5.22
N ILE A 291 27.19 -7.83 3.88
CA ILE A 291 28.37 -8.35 3.17
C ILE A 291 28.66 -7.51 1.92
N GLY A 292 29.51 -6.49 2.07
CA GLY A 292 30.25 -5.82 0.99
C GLY A 292 29.41 -4.96 0.03
N VAL A 293 29.84 -3.72 -0.21
CA VAL A 293 29.26 -2.85 -1.23
C VAL A 293 29.28 -3.54 -2.60
N ARG A 294 28.10 -3.81 -3.15
CA ARG A 294 27.92 -4.07 -4.58
C ARG A 294 27.42 -2.81 -5.26
N GLU A 295 27.90 -2.57 -6.48
CA GLU A 295 27.51 -1.45 -7.34
C GLU A 295 25.98 -1.37 -7.43
N GLY A 296 25.39 -0.21 -7.10
CA GLY A 296 23.96 0.06 -7.32
C GLY A 296 23.08 0.27 -6.09
N SER A 297 23.57 0.09 -4.86
CA SER A 297 22.80 0.47 -3.64
C SER A 297 22.53 1.99 -3.59
N ILE A 298 21.50 2.44 -2.86
CA ILE A 298 21.19 3.88 -2.73
C ILE A 298 22.36 4.62 -2.07
N TYR A 299 22.93 4.06 -1.00
CA TYR A 299 24.13 4.61 -0.38
C TYR A 299 25.28 4.74 -1.38
N HIS A 300 25.55 3.70 -2.17
CA HIS A 300 26.61 3.72 -3.17
C HIS A 300 26.34 4.78 -4.26
N LYS A 301 25.09 4.87 -4.74
CA LYS A 301 24.65 5.86 -5.74
C LYS A 301 24.83 7.31 -5.27
N LEU A 302 24.72 7.55 -3.97
CA LEU A 302 24.90 8.88 -3.36
C LEU A 302 26.37 9.16 -3.07
N PHE A 303 27.07 8.28 -2.38
CA PHE A 303 28.36 8.61 -1.76
C PHE A 303 29.57 7.94 -2.40
N LEU A 304 29.39 6.85 -3.16
CA LEU A 304 30.51 6.03 -3.67
C LEU A 304 30.62 6.00 -5.20
N ARG A 305 29.84 6.84 -5.91
CA ARG A 305 30.06 7.03 -7.35
C ARG A 305 31.38 7.75 -7.60
N PRO A 306 32.06 7.51 -8.74
CA PRO A 306 33.33 8.17 -9.06
C PRO A 306 33.28 9.70 -8.93
N SER A 307 32.16 10.32 -9.31
CA SER A 307 31.93 11.76 -9.16
C SER A 307 31.87 12.21 -7.70
N ALA A 308 31.22 11.44 -6.83
CA ALA A 308 31.13 11.74 -5.40
C ALA A 308 32.50 11.58 -4.73
N ILE A 309 33.25 10.52 -5.07
CA ILE A 309 34.61 10.28 -4.58
C ILE A 309 35.54 11.43 -4.94
N ALA A 310 35.48 11.93 -6.18
CA ALA A 310 36.27 13.07 -6.61
C ALA A 310 35.97 14.35 -5.80
N MET A 311 34.73 14.53 -5.31
CA MET A 311 34.34 15.67 -4.48
C MET A 311 34.79 15.56 -3.02
N MET A 312 34.96 14.34 -2.51
CA MET A 312 35.41 14.08 -1.14
C MET A 312 36.93 14.25 -0.96
N GLY A 313 37.71 14.24 -2.05
CA GLY A 313 39.16 14.34 -1.97
C GLY A 313 39.76 13.20 -1.14
N GLY A 314 40.62 13.54 -0.16
CA GLY A 314 41.27 12.56 0.72
C GLY A 314 40.33 11.87 1.71
N ASP A 315 39.16 12.43 2.01
CA ASP A 315 38.24 11.95 3.06
C ASP A 315 37.32 10.81 2.61
N HIS A 316 37.56 10.26 1.41
CA HIS A 316 36.76 9.16 0.86
C HIS A 316 36.68 7.92 1.77
N ASP A 317 37.73 7.66 2.57
CA ASP A 317 37.82 6.51 3.46
C ASP A 317 36.66 6.46 4.47
N ILE A 318 36.16 7.61 4.93
CA ILE A 318 35.07 7.71 5.93
C ILE A 318 33.75 7.13 5.39
N PHE A 319 33.53 7.21 4.08
CA PHE A 319 32.32 6.72 3.43
C PHE A 319 32.47 5.28 2.92
N THR A 320 33.68 4.72 2.97
CA THR A 320 33.92 3.31 2.63
C THR A 320 33.53 2.39 3.79
N TYR A 321 33.37 1.09 3.49
CA TYR A 321 33.00 0.11 4.50
C TYR A 321 34.23 -0.33 5.30
N ALA A 322 34.04 -0.52 6.60
CA ALA A 322 35.01 -1.22 7.45
C ALA A 322 35.02 -2.73 7.10
N LYS A 323 36.04 -3.48 7.56
CA LYS A 323 36.22 -4.90 7.21
C LYS A 323 35.04 -5.82 7.58
N ASP A 324 34.16 -5.34 8.45
CA ASP A 324 32.94 -5.98 8.94
C ASP A 324 31.67 -5.59 8.16
N GLY A 325 31.77 -4.68 7.18
CA GLY A 325 30.62 -4.20 6.39
C GLY A 325 29.91 -2.99 6.98
N GLU A 326 30.37 -2.45 8.11
CA GLU A 326 29.80 -1.25 8.72
C GLU A 326 30.22 0.03 7.96
N TYR A 327 29.32 1.02 7.92
CA TYR A 327 29.57 2.34 7.32
C TYR A 327 29.72 3.40 8.40
N LEU A 328 30.54 4.44 8.13
CA LEU A 328 30.66 5.61 9.00
C LEU A 328 31.10 5.22 10.42
N THR A 329 32.09 4.33 10.52
CA THR A 329 32.64 3.84 11.80
C THR A 329 33.46 4.90 12.52
N GLU A 330 34.01 5.88 11.79
CA GLU A 330 34.70 7.03 12.35
C GLU A 330 33.74 8.21 12.53
N PRO A 331 33.73 8.87 13.71
CA PRO A 331 32.89 10.04 13.95
C PRO A 331 33.35 11.20 13.06
N SER A 332 32.48 11.62 12.16
CA SER A 332 32.70 12.79 11.32
C SER A 332 31.42 13.62 11.24
N PRO A 333 31.45 14.92 11.56
CA PRO A 333 30.27 15.75 11.55
C PRO A 333 29.82 16.13 10.13
N PHE A 334 28.52 16.40 9.96
CA PHE A 334 27.93 16.76 8.66
C PHE A 334 28.54 18.02 8.03
N HIS A 335 28.85 19.05 8.80
CA HIS A 335 29.34 20.33 8.28
C HIS A 335 30.62 20.20 7.42
N ARG A 336 31.44 19.17 7.66
CA ARG A 336 32.66 18.90 6.86
C ARG A 336 32.35 18.41 5.45
N HIS A 337 31.17 17.84 5.24
CA HIS A 337 30.77 17.17 4.01
C HIS A 337 29.55 17.82 3.34
N MET A 338 29.19 19.06 3.70
CA MET A 338 27.96 19.71 3.23
C MET A 338 27.84 19.77 1.71
N MET A 339 28.94 20.02 1.00
CA MET A 339 28.95 20.04 -0.47
C MET A 339 28.45 18.73 -1.06
N LEU A 340 28.82 17.60 -0.47
CA LEU A 340 28.39 16.27 -0.91
C LEU A 340 26.88 16.09 -0.74
N PHE A 341 26.32 16.53 0.39
CA PHE A 341 24.88 16.48 0.64
C PHE A 341 24.09 17.44 -0.26
N SER A 342 24.58 18.67 -0.44
CA SER A 342 23.96 19.65 -1.33
C SER A 342 23.88 19.15 -2.77
N VAL A 343 24.94 18.52 -3.27
CA VAL A 343 24.97 17.98 -4.65
C VAL A 343 24.05 16.78 -4.78
N ASN A 344 24.14 15.82 -3.85
CA ASN A 344 23.37 14.58 -3.91
C ASN A 344 21.87 14.78 -3.73
N PHE A 345 21.46 15.75 -2.91
CA PHE A 345 20.05 16.09 -2.69
C PHE A 345 19.56 17.25 -3.57
N ARG A 346 20.44 17.80 -4.44
CA ARG A 346 20.14 18.92 -5.34
C ARG A 346 19.61 20.15 -4.59
N LEU A 347 20.32 20.55 -3.55
CA LEU A 347 19.97 21.64 -2.64
C LEU A 347 20.95 22.80 -2.78
N THR A 348 20.44 24.02 -2.64
CA THR A 348 21.31 25.18 -2.35
C THR A 348 21.79 25.13 -0.88
N ALA A 349 22.67 26.06 -0.49
CA ALA A 349 23.13 26.14 0.90
C ALA A 349 21.97 26.38 1.89
N ASN A 350 21.09 27.35 1.59
CA ASN A 350 19.93 27.65 2.43
C ASN A 350 18.95 26.48 2.49
N ASP A 351 18.77 25.77 1.38
CA ASP A 351 17.88 24.60 1.31
C ASP A 351 18.41 23.42 2.14
N ALA A 352 19.73 23.29 2.25
CA ALA A 352 20.34 22.29 3.10
C ALA A 352 20.00 22.55 4.56
N ASP A 353 20.09 23.80 5.03
CA ASP A 353 19.72 24.16 6.41
C ASP A 353 18.27 23.76 6.72
N SER A 354 17.33 24.07 5.81
CA SER A 354 15.91 23.69 5.97
C SER A 354 15.70 22.17 6.01
N LEU A 355 16.46 21.39 5.24
CA LEU A 355 16.39 19.93 5.29
C LEU A 355 16.91 19.38 6.62
N PHE A 356 18.01 19.92 7.14
CA PHE A 356 18.57 19.51 8.42
C PHE A 356 17.62 19.84 9.59
N GLU A 357 17.02 21.04 9.55
CA GLU A 357 15.99 21.45 10.51
C GLU A 357 14.77 20.51 10.45
N ALA A 358 14.27 20.24 9.24
CA ALA A 358 13.16 19.32 8.98
C ALA A 358 13.43 17.91 9.54
N ALA A 359 14.65 17.41 9.37
CA ALA A 359 15.07 16.11 9.87
C ALA A 359 15.47 16.11 11.35
N LYS A 360 15.46 17.27 12.01
CA LYS A 360 15.89 17.49 13.41
C LYS A 360 17.34 17.01 13.66
N ILE A 361 18.23 17.29 12.72
CA ILE A 361 19.66 16.95 12.78
C ILE A 361 20.48 18.24 12.82
N SER A 362 21.45 18.33 13.73
CA SER A 362 22.41 19.42 13.72
C SER A 362 23.54 19.14 12.73
N GLN A 363 24.06 20.16 12.05
CA GLN A 363 25.25 20.01 11.19
C GLN A 363 26.52 19.66 11.97
N SER A 364 26.51 19.86 13.29
CA SER A 364 27.58 19.43 14.20
C SER A 364 27.46 17.96 14.60
N ASP A 365 26.32 17.30 14.34
CA ASP A 365 26.13 15.91 14.69
C ASP A 365 27.01 15.01 13.82
N ASP A 366 27.50 13.91 14.42
CA ASP A 366 28.22 12.90 13.67
C ASP A 366 27.32 12.22 12.64
N MET A 367 27.88 11.98 11.46
CA MET A 367 27.23 11.22 10.41
C MET A 367 27.07 9.77 10.86
N THR A 368 25.82 9.30 10.87
CA THR A 368 25.49 7.88 11.02
C THR A 368 24.57 7.47 9.89
N LEU A 369 24.52 6.17 9.58
CA LEU A 369 23.66 5.68 8.51
C LEU A 369 22.19 6.03 8.75
N GLY A 370 21.72 5.95 10.00
CA GLY A 370 20.35 6.33 10.37
C GLY A 370 20.08 7.83 10.17
N ARG A 371 21.04 8.71 10.47
CA ARG A 371 20.89 10.16 10.25
C ARG A 371 20.91 10.51 8.75
N ILE A 372 21.81 9.92 7.98
CA ILE A 372 21.83 10.10 6.51
C ILE A 372 20.52 9.57 5.89
N SER A 373 20.03 8.42 6.36
CA SER A 373 18.76 7.87 5.92
C SER A 373 17.60 8.79 6.27
N SER A 374 17.62 9.44 7.45
CA SER A 374 16.65 10.47 7.82
C SER A 374 16.67 11.65 6.82
N LEU A 375 17.84 12.20 6.48
CA LEU A 375 17.94 13.28 5.50
C LEU A 375 17.40 12.85 4.13
N TYR A 376 17.78 11.65 3.66
CA TYR A 376 17.28 11.09 2.41
C TYR A 376 15.75 10.96 2.42
N ARG A 377 15.16 10.42 3.50
CA ARG A 377 13.70 10.26 3.64
C ARG A 377 12.96 11.59 3.53
N HIS A 378 13.44 12.62 4.22
CA HIS A 378 12.81 13.94 4.21
C HIS A 378 12.97 14.63 2.84
N ASN A 379 14.14 14.51 2.19
CA ASN A 379 14.31 15.03 0.84
C ASN A 379 13.42 14.27 -0.17
N LEU A 380 13.33 12.96 -0.05
CA LEU A 380 12.49 12.13 -0.91
C LEU A 380 11.01 12.51 -0.77
N LEU A 381 10.52 12.69 0.46
CA LEU A 381 9.15 13.13 0.71
C LEU A 381 8.90 14.53 0.13
N ARG A 382 9.83 15.48 0.29
CA ARG A 382 9.77 16.80 -0.34
C ARG A 382 9.55 16.68 -1.84
N GLU A 383 10.35 15.85 -2.51
CA GLU A 383 10.24 15.64 -3.96
C GLU A 383 8.90 15.00 -4.36
N MET A 384 8.38 14.07 -3.56
CA MET A 384 7.07 13.45 -3.81
C MET A 384 5.90 14.44 -3.69
N LEU A 385 6.01 15.39 -2.76
CA LEU A 385 5.00 16.40 -2.48
C LEU A 385 5.15 17.67 -3.33
N GLY A 386 6.27 17.83 -4.05
CA GLY A 386 6.56 19.02 -4.84
C GLY A 386 6.80 20.28 -3.98
N ILE A 387 7.26 20.11 -2.75
CA ILE A 387 7.42 21.22 -1.80
C ILE A 387 8.76 21.94 -2.03
N PRO A 388 8.80 23.29 -2.02
CA PRO A 388 10.05 24.03 -2.01
C PRO A 388 10.86 23.70 -0.75
N PRO A 389 12.18 23.48 -0.84
CA PRO A 389 13.00 23.08 0.31
C PRO A 389 12.89 24.01 1.53
N GLY A 390 12.76 25.33 1.32
CA GLY A 390 12.55 26.30 2.40
C GLY A 390 11.27 26.12 3.22
N ASP A 391 10.23 25.52 2.65
CA ASP A 391 8.94 25.28 3.32
C ASP A 391 8.88 23.91 4.01
N LEU A 392 9.87 23.04 3.78
CA LEU A 392 9.82 21.63 4.20
C LEU A 392 9.64 21.48 5.70
N ALA A 393 10.41 22.23 6.51
CA ALA A 393 10.32 22.14 7.97
C ALA A 393 8.92 22.50 8.49
N ALA A 394 8.34 23.59 7.97
CA ALA A 394 6.99 24.03 8.34
C ALA A 394 5.93 23.00 7.91
N VAL A 395 6.04 22.47 6.69
CA VAL A 395 5.11 21.45 6.19
C VAL A 395 5.19 20.18 7.03
N LEU A 396 6.38 19.64 7.29
CA LEU A 396 6.52 18.43 8.10
C LEU A 396 5.98 18.62 9.52
N GLN A 397 6.20 19.79 10.14
CA GLN A 397 5.59 20.08 11.43
C GLN A 397 4.06 20.00 11.37
N CYS A 398 3.43 20.46 10.27
CA CYS A 398 2.00 20.31 10.05
C CYS A 398 1.60 18.84 9.84
N LEU A 399 2.28 18.11 8.96
CA LEU A 399 1.91 16.72 8.63
C LEU A 399 2.07 15.78 9.84
N LEU A 400 3.15 15.95 10.61
CA LEU A 400 3.47 15.11 11.77
C LEU A 400 2.52 15.35 12.96
N ARG A 401 1.68 16.40 12.97
CA ARG A 401 0.61 16.55 13.98
C ARG A 401 -0.40 15.41 13.92
N THR A 402 -0.58 14.80 12.76
CA THR A 402 -1.49 13.66 12.57
C THR A 402 -0.83 12.31 12.94
N GLY A 403 0.44 12.34 13.35
CA GLY A 403 1.25 11.20 13.74
C GLY A 403 2.41 10.95 12.80
N ASP A 404 3.18 9.88 13.07
CA ASP A 404 4.30 9.50 12.23
C ASP A 404 3.82 8.98 10.86
N ILE A 405 4.08 9.78 9.82
CA ILE A 405 3.76 9.51 8.42
C ILE A 405 4.60 8.39 7.82
N PHE A 406 5.77 8.10 8.41
CA PHE A 406 6.68 7.04 8.00
C PHE A 406 6.43 5.74 8.79
N ALA A 407 5.40 5.70 9.64
CA ALA A 407 5.12 4.49 10.43
C ALA A 407 4.62 3.32 9.58
N THR A 408 3.91 3.58 8.47
CA THR A 408 3.45 2.55 7.52
C THR A 408 3.37 3.11 6.10
N PRO A 409 3.52 2.29 5.05
CA PRO A 409 3.27 2.73 3.68
C PRO A 409 1.87 3.31 3.47
N GLY A 410 0.84 2.69 4.06
CA GLY A 410 -0.53 3.21 3.98
C GLY A 410 -0.70 4.61 4.55
N LYS A 411 0.00 4.96 5.65
CA LYS A 411 -0.03 6.33 6.20
C LYS A 411 0.67 7.32 5.27
N THR A 412 1.83 6.95 4.73
CA THR A 412 2.54 7.80 3.78
C THR A 412 1.70 8.02 2.52
N LEU A 413 1.09 6.97 1.97
CA LEU A 413 0.22 7.05 0.80
C LEU A 413 -0.99 7.95 1.07
N LYS A 414 -1.67 7.78 2.21
CA LYS A 414 -2.81 8.64 2.59
C LYS A 414 -2.40 10.11 2.60
N MET A 415 -1.27 10.42 3.22
CA MET A 415 -0.76 11.78 3.32
C MET A 415 -0.39 12.38 1.96
N VAL A 416 0.34 11.63 1.12
CA VAL A 416 0.73 12.11 -0.21
C VAL A 416 -0.49 12.31 -1.12
N LYS A 417 -1.51 11.45 -1.01
CA LYS A 417 -2.78 11.63 -1.72
C LYS A 417 -3.52 12.89 -1.30
N ALA A 418 -3.70 13.08 0.01
CA ALA A 418 -4.37 14.27 0.56
C ALA A 418 -3.65 15.56 0.12
N TRP A 419 -2.32 15.57 0.16
CA TRP A 419 -1.54 16.72 -0.28
C TRP A 419 -1.71 17.02 -1.79
N ARG A 420 -1.67 15.97 -2.61
CA ARG A 420 -1.85 16.11 -4.05
C ARG A 420 -3.25 16.60 -4.39
N GLU A 421 -4.27 16.06 -3.72
CA GLU A 421 -5.65 16.48 -3.93
C GLU A 421 -5.83 17.97 -3.63
N LEU A 422 -5.23 18.49 -2.56
CA LEU A 422 -5.23 19.93 -2.29
C LEU A 422 -4.51 20.72 -3.40
N SER A 423 -3.34 20.24 -3.82
CA SER A 423 -2.55 20.90 -4.88
C SER A 423 -3.31 20.93 -6.21
N GLU A 424 -4.08 19.89 -6.53
CA GLU A 424 -4.93 19.79 -7.72
C GLU A 424 -6.20 20.67 -7.63
N ASN A 425 -6.58 21.08 -6.42
CA ASN A 425 -7.66 22.04 -6.16
C ASN A 425 -7.12 23.47 -5.91
N ASP A 426 -5.99 23.82 -6.54
CA ASP A 426 -5.36 25.15 -6.52
C ASP A 426 -4.93 25.66 -5.13
N TRP A 427 -4.75 24.78 -4.15
CA TRP A 427 -4.16 25.19 -2.86
C TRP A 427 -2.65 25.32 -2.99
N SER A 428 -2.12 26.51 -2.70
CA SER A 428 -0.67 26.69 -2.58
C SER A 428 -0.15 26.13 -1.25
N VAL A 429 1.16 25.85 -1.18
CA VAL A 429 1.82 25.45 0.07
C VAL A 429 1.55 26.47 1.19
N SER A 430 1.61 27.76 0.87
CA SER A 430 1.35 28.84 1.83
C SER A 430 -0.11 28.84 2.31
N ASP A 431 -1.08 28.55 1.45
CA ASP A 431 -2.49 28.47 1.84
C ASP A 431 -2.73 27.33 2.82
N ILE A 432 -2.15 26.16 2.55
CA ILE A 432 -2.22 24.99 3.43
C ILE A 432 -1.60 25.30 4.79
N LEU A 433 -0.39 25.88 4.80
CA LEU A 433 0.31 26.25 6.04
C LEU A 433 -0.48 27.29 6.86
N ASN A 434 -1.01 28.33 6.21
CA ASN A 434 -1.81 29.36 6.86
C ASN A 434 -3.14 28.82 7.41
N ALA A 435 -3.76 27.86 6.73
CA ALA A 435 -5.01 27.25 7.18
C ALA A 435 -4.80 26.34 8.40
N ILE A 436 -3.70 25.57 8.44
CA ILE A 436 -3.35 24.70 9.58
C ILE A 436 -2.79 25.50 10.76
N ASN A 437 -2.10 26.62 10.51
CA ASN A 437 -1.52 27.51 11.52
C ASN A 437 -2.09 28.93 11.40
N PRO A 438 -3.30 29.18 11.92
CA PRO A 438 -4.02 30.44 11.71
C PRO A 438 -3.40 31.68 12.40
N SER A 439 -2.18 31.60 12.94
CA SER A 439 -1.42 32.73 13.50
C SER A 439 -1.33 33.95 12.58
N THR A 440 -1.56 33.76 11.28
CA THR A 440 -1.37 34.74 10.20
C THR A 440 -2.66 35.18 9.49
N GLY A 441 -3.86 34.85 9.98
CA GLY A 441 -5.10 35.41 9.43
C GLY A 441 -5.42 34.97 7.99
N GLY A 442 -5.27 33.68 7.71
CA GLY A 442 -5.61 33.09 6.41
C GLY A 442 -7.10 33.22 6.07
N ASN A 443 -7.37 33.58 4.82
CA ASN A 443 -8.71 33.88 4.31
C ASN A 443 -9.43 32.58 3.90
N ILE A 444 -9.92 31.80 4.86
CA ILE A 444 -10.78 30.66 4.55
C ILE A 444 -12.13 31.22 4.05
N THR A 445 -12.33 31.20 2.74
CA THR A 445 -13.54 31.64 2.02
C THR A 445 -14.74 30.68 2.22
N LEU A 446 -15.14 30.43 3.47
CA LEU A 446 -16.42 29.81 3.80
C LEU A 446 -17.28 30.82 4.57
N SER A 447 -18.56 30.91 4.22
CA SER A 447 -19.55 31.71 4.96
C SER A 447 -19.81 31.13 6.34
N ARG A 448 -20.37 31.94 7.26
CA ARG A 448 -20.70 31.48 8.62
C ARG A 448 -21.69 30.33 8.64
N ASP A 449 -22.62 30.29 7.69
CA ASP A 449 -23.63 29.24 7.61
C ASP A 449 -23.03 27.95 7.03
N GLU A 450 -22.10 28.05 6.08
CA GLU A 450 -21.32 26.90 5.60
C GLU A 450 -20.44 26.30 6.68
N ILE A 451 -19.76 27.13 7.49
CA ILE A 451 -18.97 26.65 8.63
C ILE A 451 -19.85 25.90 9.63
N ARG A 452 -21.08 26.38 9.89
CA ARG A 452 -22.05 25.69 10.77
C ARG A 452 -22.53 24.37 10.17
N SER A 453 -22.85 24.33 8.88
CA SER A 453 -23.29 23.10 8.22
C SER A 453 -22.15 22.08 8.09
N PHE A 454 -20.95 22.55 7.77
CA PHE A 454 -19.72 21.73 7.72
C PHE A 454 -19.37 21.17 9.10
N ALA A 455 -19.50 21.97 10.17
CA ALA A 455 -19.31 21.53 11.55
C ALA A 455 -20.25 20.40 12.00
N ARG A 456 -21.47 20.36 11.46
CA ARG A 456 -22.44 19.28 11.73
C ARG A 456 -22.17 18.02 10.89
N SER A 457 -21.63 18.17 9.68
CA SER A 457 -21.36 17.10 8.72
C SER A 457 -20.02 16.37 8.97
N ALA A 458 -18.97 17.10 9.38
CA ALA A 458 -17.62 16.58 9.53
C ALA A 458 -17.36 15.91 10.90
N ASN A 459 -18.18 14.93 11.30
CA ASN A 459 -18.01 14.14 12.54
C ASN A 459 -17.74 14.97 13.82
N GLY A 460 -18.19 16.24 13.88
CA GLY A 460 -17.95 17.13 15.01
C GLY A 460 -16.53 17.71 15.13
N VAL A 461 -15.67 17.62 14.09
CA VAL A 461 -14.28 18.11 14.15
C VAL A 461 -14.22 19.65 14.25
N PHE A 462 -15.12 20.36 13.56
CA PHE A 462 -15.37 21.78 13.83
C PHE A 462 -16.39 21.95 14.96
N SER A 463 -16.13 21.33 16.11
CA SER A 463 -16.89 21.63 17.32
C SER A 463 -16.90 23.14 17.55
N SER A 464 -18.09 23.68 17.87
CA SER A 464 -18.46 25.05 18.28
C SER A 464 -17.36 26.13 18.28
N PRO A 465 -17.64 27.39 17.86
CA PRO A 465 -16.68 28.49 18.01
C PRO A 465 -16.18 28.54 19.47
N GLY A 466 -14.94 28.07 19.70
CA GLY A 466 -14.40 27.74 21.03
C GLY A 466 -13.65 26.41 21.17
N SER A 467 -13.78 25.44 20.24
CA SER A 467 -12.94 24.23 20.22
C SER A 467 -11.51 24.55 19.77
N SER A 468 -10.51 24.15 20.56
CA SER A 468 -9.09 24.39 20.31
C SER A 468 -8.41 23.29 19.48
N ALA A 469 -9.17 22.40 18.84
CA ALA A 469 -8.59 21.33 18.03
C ALA A 469 -7.93 21.91 16.77
N PRO A 470 -6.67 21.60 16.47
CA PRO A 470 -6.00 22.09 15.28
C PRO A 470 -6.62 21.48 14.02
N ILE A 471 -6.80 22.30 12.98
CA ILE A 471 -7.24 21.84 11.65
C ILE A 471 -6.20 20.87 11.09
N THR A 472 -6.66 19.71 10.61
CA THR A 472 -5.81 18.68 10.01
C THR A 472 -5.80 18.79 8.48
N LEU A 473 -4.91 18.05 7.82
CA LEU A 473 -4.89 17.99 6.35
C LEU A 473 -6.16 17.32 5.79
N ASP A 474 -6.67 16.30 6.48
CA ASP A 474 -7.91 15.62 6.09
C ASP A 474 -9.09 16.62 6.13
N ASP A 475 -9.15 17.50 7.13
CA ASP A 475 -10.18 18.55 7.20
C ASP A 475 -10.10 19.53 6.02
N LEU A 476 -8.89 19.87 5.57
CA LEU A 476 -8.71 20.73 4.40
C LEU A 476 -9.15 20.04 3.11
N VAL A 477 -8.87 18.74 2.97
CA VAL A 477 -9.33 17.94 1.83
C VAL A 477 -10.85 17.87 1.80
N ASP A 478 -11.48 17.64 2.96
CA ASP A 478 -12.92 17.68 3.10
C ASP A 478 -13.47 19.06 2.72
N MET A 479 -12.85 20.15 3.18
CA MET A 479 -13.25 21.51 2.80
C MET A 479 -13.11 21.78 1.30
N ALA A 480 -12.02 21.33 0.67
CA ALA A 480 -11.81 21.46 -0.76
C ALA A 480 -12.87 20.68 -1.55
N SER A 481 -13.15 19.45 -1.12
CA SER A 481 -14.19 18.59 -1.70
C SER A 481 -15.59 19.19 -1.57
N TYR A 482 -15.92 19.75 -0.40
CA TYR A 482 -17.17 20.47 -0.19
C TYR A 482 -17.31 21.66 -1.14
N ARG A 483 -16.27 22.49 -1.28
CA ARG A 483 -16.29 23.64 -2.18
C ARG A 483 -16.51 23.21 -3.62
N LYS A 484 -15.81 22.17 -4.06
CA LYS A 484 -15.97 21.62 -5.41
C LYS A 484 -17.41 21.16 -5.67
N LEU A 485 -17.99 20.39 -4.73
CA LEU A 485 -19.37 19.91 -4.83
C LEU A 485 -20.41 21.06 -4.77
N ARG A 486 -20.16 22.06 -3.92
CA ARG A 486 -21.00 23.27 -3.84
C ARG A 486 -20.94 24.05 -5.14
N ASP A 487 -19.75 24.26 -5.68
CA ASP A 487 -19.54 25.08 -6.87
C ASP A 487 -20.08 24.37 -8.13
N SER A 488 -19.98 23.04 -8.20
CA SER A 488 -20.67 22.23 -9.23
C SER A 488 -22.20 22.35 -9.13
N SER A 489 -22.71 22.71 -7.95
CA SER A 489 -24.13 22.84 -7.62
C SER A 489 -24.65 24.29 -7.55
N ALA A 490 -23.82 25.33 -7.70
CA ALA A 490 -24.12 26.73 -7.32
C ALA A 490 -25.32 27.44 -8.00
N ARG A 491 -26.04 26.77 -8.91
CA ARG A 491 -27.20 27.30 -9.63
C ARG A 491 -28.47 26.45 -9.40
N THR A 492 -28.54 25.70 -8.31
CA THR A 492 -29.67 24.85 -7.94
C THR A 492 -30.78 25.60 -7.24
N GLU A 493 -31.95 24.96 -7.11
CA GLU A 493 -33.09 25.50 -6.37
C GLU A 493 -32.85 25.51 -4.86
N THR A 494 -32.07 24.54 -4.36
CA THR A 494 -31.68 24.41 -2.96
C THR A 494 -30.16 24.42 -2.82
N SER A 495 -29.64 25.11 -1.81
CA SER A 495 -28.21 25.09 -1.55
C SER A 495 -27.80 23.74 -0.91
N LEU A 496 -26.53 23.35 -1.08
CA LEU A 496 -25.99 22.16 -0.43
C LEU A 496 -26.05 22.26 1.10
N ALA A 497 -25.96 23.47 1.66
CA ALA A 497 -26.11 23.71 3.08
C ALA A 497 -27.55 23.44 3.56
N ASP A 498 -28.56 23.87 2.80
CA ASP A 498 -29.97 23.63 3.10
C ASP A 498 -30.31 22.13 3.01
N LEU A 499 -29.71 21.42 2.04
CA LEU A 499 -29.85 19.97 1.92
C LEU A 499 -29.35 19.26 3.18
N LEU A 500 -28.13 19.59 3.65
CA LEU A 500 -27.55 18.99 4.84
C LEU A 500 -28.38 19.29 6.09
N ASP A 501 -28.90 20.51 6.23
CA ASP A 501 -29.77 20.87 7.35
C ASP A 501 -31.10 20.10 7.31
N SER A 502 -31.69 19.95 6.12
CA SER A 502 -32.90 19.16 5.91
C SER A 502 -32.70 17.67 6.23
N LEU A 503 -31.61 17.05 5.75
CA LEU A 503 -31.30 15.65 6.05
C LEU A 503 -31.09 15.41 7.55
N SER A 504 -30.59 16.42 8.27
CA SER A 504 -30.35 16.34 9.71
C SER A 504 -31.62 16.53 10.53
N THR A 505 -32.50 17.46 10.12
CA THR A 505 -33.67 17.87 10.92
C THR A 505 -34.91 17.05 10.60
N GLN A 506 -35.10 16.69 9.33
CA GLN A 506 -36.27 15.97 8.83
C GLN A 506 -35.82 14.94 7.77
N PRO A 507 -35.15 13.85 8.18
CA PRO A 507 -34.67 12.85 7.24
C PRO A 507 -35.83 12.24 6.44
N PRO A 508 -35.75 12.20 5.09
CA PRO A 508 -36.77 11.58 4.26
C PRO A 508 -37.01 10.10 4.62
N THR A 509 -38.29 9.71 4.77
CA THR A 509 -38.68 8.32 5.07
C THR A 509 -38.85 7.46 3.81
N GLN A 510 -39.07 8.10 2.65
CA GLN A 510 -39.23 7.43 1.36
C GLN A 510 -38.05 7.74 0.43
N MET A 511 -37.63 6.73 -0.35
CA MET A 511 -36.50 6.85 -1.28
C MET A 511 -36.72 7.94 -2.33
N ASP A 512 -37.93 8.07 -2.88
CA ASP A 512 -38.24 9.07 -3.92
C ASP A 512 -38.16 10.51 -3.38
N SER A 513 -38.49 10.72 -2.10
CA SER A 513 -38.33 12.02 -1.43
C SER A 513 -36.86 12.36 -1.20
N LEU A 514 -36.04 11.37 -0.82
CA LEU A 514 -34.59 11.53 -0.69
C LEU A 514 -33.94 11.87 -2.04
N VAL A 515 -34.24 11.10 -3.09
CA VAL A 515 -33.75 11.32 -4.46
C VAL A 515 -34.15 12.70 -4.96
N THR A 516 -35.39 13.13 -4.70
CA THR A 516 -35.85 14.46 -5.11
C THR A 516 -35.08 15.57 -4.41
N SER A 517 -34.84 15.45 -3.10
CA SER A 517 -34.10 16.44 -2.32
C SER A 517 -32.64 16.56 -2.76
N LEU A 518 -31.96 15.41 -2.92
CA LEU A 518 -30.59 15.35 -3.41
C LEU A 518 -30.46 15.89 -4.84
N SER A 519 -31.35 15.48 -5.75
CA SER A 519 -31.35 15.94 -7.15
C SER A 519 -31.58 17.44 -7.26
N ALA A 520 -32.48 18.01 -6.43
CA ALA A 520 -32.72 19.46 -6.39
C ALA A 520 -31.47 20.24 -5.98
N ALA A 521 -30.66 19.69 -5.06
CA ALA A 521 -29.47 20.35 -4.51
C ALA A 521 -28.17 20.10 -5.31
N THR A 522 -28.11 19.05 -6.15
CA THR A 522 -26.85 18.61 -6.82
C THR A 522 -26.95 18.54 -8.34
N ARG A 523 -28.17 18.62 -8.91
CA ARG A 523 -28.45 18.45 -10.36
C ARG A 523 -28.14 17.05 -10.89
N TRP A 524 -27.95 16.08 -10.02
CA TRP A 524 -27.85 14.70 -10.43
C TRP A 524 -29.21 14.21 -10.98
N ALA A 525 -29.16 13.44 -12.07
CA ALA A 525 -30.38 12.93 -12.70
C ALA A 525 -31.10 11.97 -11.76
N LYS A 526 -32.40 12.17 -11.54
CA LYS A 526 -33.18 11.42 -10.54
C LYS A 526 -33.11 9.91 -10.73
N ASP A 527 -33.26 9.45 -11.97
CA ASP A 527 -33.27 8.01 -12.28
C ASP A 527 -31.92 7.35 -11.97
N LEU A 528 -30.83 7.98 -12.42
CA LEU A 528 -29.48 7.51 -12.14
C LEU A 528 -29.16 7.55 -10.64
N LEU A 529 -29.53 8.63 -9.95
CA LEU A 529 -29.30 8.75 -8.51
C LEU A 529 -30.05 7.66 -7.73
N LYS A 530 -31.31 7.39 -8.10
CA LYS A 530 -32.10 6.32 -7.49
C LYS A 530 -31.44 4.96 -7.70
N GLU A 531 -30.98 4.66 -8.91
CA GLU A 531 -30.25 3.43 -9.20
C GLU A 531 -28.97 3.31 -8.36
N VAL A 532 -28.15 4.37 -8.32
CA VAL A 532 -26.91 4.41 -7.52
C VAL A 532 -27.18 4.18 -6.05
N LEU A 533 -28.17 4.85 -5.45
CA LEU A 533 -28.50 4.68 -4.03
C LEU A 533 -28.96 3.27 -3.71
N LEU A 534 -29.82 2.68 -4.55
CA LEU A 534 -30.30 1.30 -4.36
C LEU A 534 -29.18 0.27 -4.52
N CYS A 535 -28.23 0.50 -5.44
CA CYS A 535 -27.09 -0.39 -5.62
C CYS A 535 -26.04 -0.23 -4.51
N LYS A 536 -25.75 1.00 -4.07
CA LYS A 536 -24.74 1.31 -3.03
C LYS A 536 -25.21 0.86 -1.66
N TYR A 537 -26.49 1.05 -1.32
CA TYR A 537 -27.05 0.77 0.00
C TYR A 537 -28.19 -0.27 -0.10
N PRO A 538 -27.87 -1.53 -0.46
CA PRO A 538 -28.90 -2.56 -0.55
C PRO A 538 -29.59 -2.74 0.80
N ASN A 539 -30.91 -2.91 0.78
CA ASN A 539 -31.75 -3.17 1.96
C ASN A 539 -31.79 -2.06 3.02
N MET A 540 -31.20 -0.88 2.77
CA MET A 540 -31.25 0.24 3.71
C MET A 540 -32.49 1.13 3.48
N LEU A 541 -33.09 1.61 4.56
CA LEU A 541 -34.19 2.57 4.50
C LEU A 541 -33.67 3.98 4.16
N ALA A 542 -34.53 4.81 3.56
CA ALA A 542 -34.17 6.18 3.17
C ALA A 542 -33.68 7.03 4.36
N GLU A 543 -34.24 6.82 5.55
CA GLU A 543 -33.81 7.51 6.77
C GLU A 543 -32.37 7.12 7.17
N GLN A 544 -32.02 5.84 7.07
CA GLN A 544 -30.67 5.35 7.39
C GLN A 544 -29.64 5.85 6.38
N ILE A 545 -30.02 5.88 5.10
CA ILE A 545 -29.19 6.47 4.04
C ILE A 545 -28.99 7.97 4.31
N SER A 546 -30.06 8.70 4.67
CA SER A 546 -29.99 10.13 5.00
C SER A 546 -28.98 10.40 6.12
N LYS A 547 -28.98 9.58 7.19
CA LYS A 547 -27.99 9.67 8.28
C LYS A 547 -26.56 9.45 7.80
N ARG A 548 -26.32 8.56 6.84
CA ARG A 548 -24.99 8.36 6.24
C ARG A 548 -24.56 9.54 5.36
N LEU A 549 -25.47 10.06 4.55
CA LEU A 549 -25.22 11.20 3.65
C LEU A 549 -25.01 12.53 4.38
N LEU A 550 -25.22 12.58 5.71
CA LEU A 550 -24.75 13.69 6.52
C LEU A 550 -23.22 13.78 6.54
N ARG A 551 -22.50 12.69 6.26
CA ARG A 551 -21.06 12.72 6.15
C ARG A 551 -20.65 13.15 4.74
N LEU A 552 -19.73 14.11 4.68
CA LEU A 552 -19.30 14.67 3.41
C LEU A 552 -18.60 13.64 2.51
N ASP A 553 -17.82 12.73 3.08
CA ASP A 553 -17.12 11.68 2.33
C ASP A 553 -18.09 10.76 1.57
N GLU A 554 -19.29 10.51 2.12
CA GLU A 554 -20.34 9.76 1.43
C GLU A 554 -20.95 10.56 0.27
N LEU A 555 -21.18 11.86 0.42
CA LEU A 555 -21.68 12.72 -0.67
C LEU A 555 -20.66 12.86 -1.81
N VAL A 556 -19.39 13.07 -1.47
CA VAL A 556 -18.30 13.13 -2.44
C VAL A 556 -18.16 11.78 -3.15
N SER A 557 -18.29 10.67 -2.43
CA SER A 557 -18.31 9.33 -3.03
C SER A 557 -19.47 9.17 -4.02
N LEU A 558 -20.67 9.69 -3.72
CA LEU A 558 -21.78 9.68 -4.68
C LEU A 558 -21.51 10.53 -5.93
N GLU A 559 -20.91 11.71 -5.78
CA GLU A 559 -20.51 12.55 -6.92
C GLU A 559 -19.56 11.78 -7.84
N GLN A 560 -18.50 11.19 -7.27
CA GLN A 560 -17.52 10.40 -8.00
C GLN A 560 -18.16 9.21 -8.73
N ILE A 561 -19.08 8.50 -8.08
CA ILE A 561 -19.82 7.39 -8.70
C ILE A 561 -20.63 7.91 -9.90
N ILE A 562 -21.42 8.97 -9.71
CA ILE A 562 -22.31 9.51 -10.74
C ILE A 562 -21.51 10.02 -11.94
N ASP A 563 -20.42 10.74 -11.71
CA ASP A 563 -19.56 11.23 -12.78
C ASP A 563 -18.84 10.09 -13.51
N THR A 564 -18.44 9.04 -12.78
CA THR A 564 -17.84 7.85 -13.40
C THR A 564 -18.85 7.09 -14.25
N VAL A 565 -20.09 6.90 -13.78
CA VAL A 565 -21.16 6.27 -14.58
C VAL A 565 -21.46 7.10 -15.84
N ARG A 566 -21.48 8.43 -15.73
CA ARG A 566 -21.66 9.32 -16.89
C ARG A 566 -20.53 9.19 -17.90
N ARG A 567 -19.28 9.07 -17.45
CA ARG A 567 -18.10 8.87 -18.30
C ARG A 567 -18.12 7.51 -19.01
N ILE A 568 -18.48 6.45 -18.29
CA ILE A 568 -18.60 5.09 -18.84
C ILE A 568 -19.76 5.00 -19.85
N GLY A 569 -20.84 5.73 -19.58
CA GLY A 569 -22.04 5.75 -20.40
C GLY A 569 -22.99 4.57 -20.11
N PRO A 570 -24.15 4.52 -20.78
CA PRO A 570 -25.27 3.65 -20.41
C PRO A 570 -25.08 2.16 -20.74
N LYS A 571 -23.92 1.76 -21.28
CA LYS A 571 -23.67 0.38 -21.72
C LYS A 571 -23.33 -0.58 -20.58
N VAL A 572 -22.90 -0.05 -19.45
CA VAL A 572 -22.58 -0.82 -18.25
C VAL A 572 -23.57 -0.41 -17.17
N SER A 573 -24.29 -1.39 -16.61
CA SER A 573 -25.24 -1.12 -15.54
C SER A 573 -24.52 -0.72 -14.26
N VAL A 574 -25.14 0.16 -13.48
CA VAL A 574 -24.57 0.59 -12.18
C VAL A 574 -24.46 -0.60 -11.23
N SER A 575 -25.45 -1.50 -11.27
CA SER A 575 -25.44 -2.74 -10.50
C SER A 575 -24.20 -3.60 -10.76
N LEU A 576 -23.78 -3.74 -12.03
CA LEU A 576 -22.60 -4.53 -12.38
C LEU A 576 -21.32 -3.88 -11.83
N LEU A 577 -21.19 -2.55 -11.88
CA LEU A 577 -20.02 -1.86 -11.32
C LEU A 577 -19.91 -2.07 -9.79
N PHE A 578 -21.04 -2.04 -9.08
CA PHE A 578 -21.08 -2.34 -7.65
C PHE A 578 -20.82 -3.82 -7.33
N GLU A 579 -21.28 -4.73 -8.19
CA GLU A 579 -20.97 -6.16 -8.08
C GLU A 579 -19.47 -6.40 -8.26
N MET A 580 -18.85 -5.80 -9.27
CA MET A 580 -17.41 -5.86 -9.51
C MET A 580 -16.56 -5.29 -8.35
N ALA A 581 -17.09 -4.27 -7.66
CA ALA A 581 -16.45 -3.64 -6.52
C ALA A 581 -16.66 -4.39 -5.19
N THR A 582 -17.56 -5.36 -5.17
CA THR A 582 -17.85 -6.18 -3.99
C THR A 582 -17.01 -7.45 -4.08
N PRO A 583 -16.10 -7.72 -3.13
CA PRO A 583 -15.30 -8.93 -3.18
C PRO A 583 -16.18 -10.18 -3.21
N GLU A 584 -15.80 -11.17 -4.00
CA GLU A 584 -16.54 -12.44 -4.05
C GLU A 584 -16.39 -13.16 -2.71
N VAL A 585 -17.53 -13.55 -2.14
CA VAL A 585 -17.56 -14.39 -0.94
C VAL A 585 -17.15 -15.81 -1.36
N PRO A 586 -16.14 -16.41 -0.72
CA PRO A 586 -15.73 -17.77 -1.03
C PRO A 586 -16.83 -18.75 -0.58
N LEU A 587 -17.69 -19.11 -1.51
CA LEU A 587 -18.71 -20.14 -1.31
C LEU A 587 -18.04 -21.52 -1.21
N PRO A 588 -18.59 -22.44 -0.40
CA PRO A 588 -18.04 -23.77 -0.16
C PRO A 588 -17.94 -24.66 -1.42
#